data_AF-A0A941FP70-F1
#
_entry.id   AF-A0A941FP70-F1
#
_cell.length_a   1.000
_cell.length_b   1.000
_cell.length_c   1.000
_cell.angle_alpha   90.00
_cell.angle_beta   90.00
_cell.angle_gamma   90.00
#
_symmetry.space_group_name_H-M   'P 1'
#
loop_
_entity.id
_entity.type
_entity.pdbx_description
1 polymer ?
#
loop_
_entity_poly.entity_id
_entity_poly.type
_entity_poly.pdbx_seq_one_letter_code
_entity_poly.pdbx_strand_id
1 'polypeptide(L)' 'MQKQDRRIDRTKTFLKDALLKLLSENPISKISITELCNEANINRGTFYAHYDN' A
#
# COMPACT_ATOMS: atom_id res chain seq x y z
N MET A 1 -13.04 23.59 -0.65
CA MET A 1 -12.86 22.29 0.01
C MET A 1 -12.13 21.39 -0.97
N GLN A 2 -10.84 21.11 -0.74
CA GLN A 2 -10.08 20.28 -1.68
C GLN A 2 -10.74 18.91 -1.75
N LYS A 3 -11.12 18.50 -2.96
CA LYS A 3 -11.75 17.21 -3.25
C LYS A 3 -10.66 16.16 -3.10
N GLN A 4 -10.34 15.81 -1.85
CA GLN A 4 -9.39 14.78 -1.50
C GLN A 4 -9.77 13.55 -2.33
N ASP A 5 -8.86 13.16 -3.23
CA ASP A 5 -9.20 12.22 -4.27
C ASP A 5 -9.50 10.87 -3.60
N ARG A 6 -10.76 10.46 -3.64
CA ARG A 6 -11.23 9.20 -3.03
C ARG A 6 -10.41 7.99 -3.51
N ARG A 7 -9.73 8.11 -4.66
CA ARG A 7 -8.79 7.12 -5.18
C ARG A 7 -7.58 6.97 -4.28
N ILE A 8 -7.02 8.06 -3.77
CA ILE A 8 -5.88 8.07 -2.85
C ILE A 8 -6.25 7.38 -1.54
N ASP A 9 -7.41 7.73 -0.97
CA ASP A 9 -7.85 7.15 0.30
C ASP A 9 -8.11 5.64 0.17
N ARG A 10 -8.65 5.19 -0.97
CA ARG A 10 -8.81 3.77 -1.29
C ARG A 10 -7.46 3.06 -1.40
N THR A 11 -6.51 3.61 -2.15
CA THR A 11 -5.17 3.02 -2.27
C THR A 11 -4.47 2.90 -0.92
N LYS A 12 -4.57 3.92 -0.07
CA LYS A 12 -4.02 3.88 1.30
C LYS A 12 -4.67 2.79 2.16
N THR A 13 -5.98 2.60 2.02
CA THR A 13 -6.72 1.56 2.74
C THR A 13 -6.25 0.17 2.30
N PHE A 14 -6.19 -0.10 0.99
CA PHE A 14 -5.70 -1.38 0.47
C PHE A 14 -4.25 -1.68 0.87
N LEU A 15 -3.37 -0.68 0.83
CA LEU A 15 -1.99 -0.85 1.29
C LEU A 15 -1.90 -1.15 2.78
N LYS A 16 -2.74 -0.51 3.60
CA LYS A 16 -2.78 -0.78 5.04
C LYS A 16 -3.27 -2.20 5.33
N ASP A 17 -4.34 -2.63 4.68
CA ASP A 17 -4.90 -3.97 4.88
C ASP A 17 -3.92 -5.05 4.41
N ALA A 18 -3.27 -4.84 3.26
CA ALA A 18 -2.22 -5.72 2.75
C ALA A 18 -1.02 -5.80 3.70
N LEU A 19 -0.57 -4.66 4.23
CA LEU A 19 0.53 -4.63 5.19
C LEU A 19 0.16 -5.38 6.48
N LEU A 20 -1.05 -5.17 7.02
CA LEU A 20 -1.51 -5.88 8.22
C LEU A 20 -1.57 -7.39 8.00
N LYS A 21 -2.02 -7.83 6.83
CA LYS A 21 -2.03 -9.25 6.47
C LYS A 21 -0.60 -9.81 6.41
N LEU A 22 0.30 -9.14 5.69
CA LEU A 22 1.69 -9.58 5.57
C LEU A 22 2.42 -9.58 6.93
N LEU A 23 2.12 -8.62 7.81
CA LEU A 23 2.67 -8.55 9.16
C LEU A 23 2.18 -9.70 10.07
N SER A 24 1.01 -10.26 9.79
CA SER A 24 0.51 -11.42 10.53
C SER A 24 1.28 -12.71 10.20
N GLU A 25 1.91 -12.77 9.03
CA GLU A 25 2.62 -13.94 8.52
C GLU A 25 4.14 -13.79 8.63
N ASN A 26 4.65 -12.55 8.53
CA ASN A 26 6.08 -12.27 8.42
C ASN A 26 6.48 -11.00 9.19
N PRO A 27 7.72 -10.96 9.73
CA PRO A 27 8.26 -9.72 10.29
C PRO A 27 8.40 -8.65 9.21
N ILE A 28 8.21 -7.38 9.59
CA ILE A 28 8.23 -6.25 8.65
C ILE A 28 9.51 -6.16 7.80
N SER A 29 10.65 -6.59 8.35
CA SER A 29 11.94 -6.60 7.66
C SER A 29 12.00 -7.56 6.46
N LYS A 30 11.09 -8.54 6.39
CA LYS A 30 10.96 -9.46 5.27
C LYS A 30 9.91 -9.03 4.25
N ILE A 31 9.07 -8.04 4.56
CA ILE A 31 8.02 -7.59 3.66
C ILE A 31 8.64 -6.64 2.62
N SER A 32 8.68 -7.09 1.37
CA SER A 32 9.13 -6.23 0.27
C SER A 32 8.00 -5.33 -0.24
N ILE A 33 8.38 -4.19 -0.84
CA ILE A 33 7.42 -3.31 -1.53
C ILE A 33 6.69 -4.08 -2.63
N THR A 34 7.36 -5.02 -3.31
CA THR A 34 6.76 -5.85 -4.36
C THR A 34 5.65 -6.74 -3.79
N GLU A 35 5.90 -7.45 -2.70
CA GLU A 35 4.88 -8.29 -2.04
C GLU A 35 3.72 -7.46 -1.53
N LEU A 36 4.01 -6.30 -0.91
CA LEU A 36 2.99 -5.38 -0.45
C LEU A 36 2.10 -4.86 -1.59
N CYS A 37 2.70 -4.48 -2.72
CA CYS A 37 1.96 -4.02 -3.90
C CYS A 37 1.11 -5.15 -4.52
N ASN A 38 1.66 -6.36 -4.58
CA ASN A 38 0.93 -7.53 -5.08
C ASN A 38 -0.27 -7.86 -4.20
N GLU A 39 -0.10 -7.88 -2.88
CA GLU A 39 -1.18 -8.16 -1.92
C GLU A 39 -2.25 -7.06 -1.92
N ALA A 40 -1.84 -5.79 -2.05
CA ALA A 40 -2.76 -4.66 -2.17
C ALA A 40 -3.43 -4.53 -3.55
N ASN A 41 -3.05 -5.39 -4.51
CA ASN A 41 -3.49 -5.34 -5.90
C ASN A 41 -3.28 -3.95 -6.55
N ILE A 42 -2.08 -3.37 -6.34
CA ILE A 42 -1.68 -2.10 -6.95
C ILE A 42 -0.34 -2.22 -7.67
N ASN A 43 -0.11 -1.32 -8.61
CA ASN A 43 1.19 -1.21 -9.27
C ASN A 43 2.21 -0.51 -8.36
N ARG A 44 3.49 -0.90 -8.47
CA ARG A 44 4.60 -0.23 -7.77
C ARG A 44 4.66 1.27 -8.05
N GLY A 45 4.35 1.69 -9.28
CA GLY A 45 4.27 3.11 -9.63
C GLY A 45 3.22 3.88 -8.81
N THR A 46 2.08 3.25 -8.51
CA THR A 46 1.05 3.83 -7.63
C THR A 46 1.56 3.95 -6.20
N PHE A 47 2.29 2.94 -5.70
CA PHE A 47 2.93 3.03 -4.38
C PHE A 47 3.90 4.21 -4.30
N TYR A 48 4.85 4.31 -5.22
CA TYR A 48 5.81 5.42 -5.23
C TYR A 48 5.12 6.79 -5.42
N ALA A 49 4.08 6.87 -6.26
CA ALA A 49 3.31 8.11 -6.40
C ALA A 49 2.66 8.60 -5.08
N HIS A 50 2.47 7.72 -4.08
CA HIS A 50 1.90 8.08 -2.77
C HIS A 50 2.92 8.19 -1.64
N TYR A 51 4.06 7.51 -1.73
CA TYR A 51 5.02 7.36 -0.62
C TYR A 51 6.46 7.80 -0.95
N ASP A 52 6.74 8.24 -2.18
CA ASP A 52 8.08 8.67 -2.63
C ASP A 52 8.34 10.17 -2.38
N ASN A 53 7.94 10.68 -1.20
CA ASN A 53 8.26 12.03 -0.70
C ASN A 53 8.91 11.95 0.68
#